data_AF-A0A1F5UV62-F1
#
_entry.id   AF-A0A1F5UV62-F1
#
_cell.length_a   1.000
_cell.length_b   1.000
_cell.length_c   1.000
_cell.angle_alpha   90.00
_cell.angle_beta   90.00
_cell.angle_gamma   90.00
#
_symmetry.space_group_name_H-M   'P 1'
#
loop_
_entity.id
_entity.type
_entity.pdbx_description
1 polymer ?
#
loop_
_entity_poly.entity_id
_entity_poly.type
_entity_poly.pdbx_seq_one_letter_code
_entity_poly.pdbx_strand_id
1 'polypeptide(L)'
;MRTGLSVFAICFVLVAAVGLAGSAQTFNLDISASLAFDSSGFSTADSSFTATIDTKVENVDLSATLAFTIAGFANAVLKASTTMQDVNVSMENSFGPQGWESGKVKLARKLDPFDLSAVLAFKLEGFSSATLNASVQTAEGVSLSSSTTLTAEGFSKKVLSMGLTVSDLSLSRTTTLTAKGLEQEQWSMTAKVGEYEISRTTTFTAEGFSEEMISLATTVQEVDISSSATFGTSGFAGADLELSGSREGVDFTSSTHFEPTGFGEEALTLSGTLDRFDLVGSWTMDAEGFKKGSLDISTSLKALSLGGAPQERDEP
;
A
#
# COMPACT_ATOMS: atom_id res chain seq x y z
N MET A 1 -11.29 9.99 -40.06
CA MET A 1 -10.99 8.64 -40.59
C MET A 1 -9.58 8.43 -41.14
N ARG A 2 -8.77 9.47 -41.43
CA ARG A 2 -7.39 9.29 -41.93
C ARG A 2 -6.33 8.95 -40.86
N THR A 3 -6.61 9.12 -39.57
CA THR A 3 -5.67 8.88 -38.45
C THR A 3 -5.66 7.44 -37.93
N GLY A 4 -6.75 6.69 -38.07
CA GLY A 4 -6.80 5.27 -37.67
C GLY A 4 -5.95 4.36 -38.56
N LEU A 5 -5.78 4.72 -39.84
CA LEU A 5 -4.99 3.96 -40.81
C LEU A 5 -3.47 4.07 -40.54
N SER A 6 -3.02 5.22 -40.01
CA SER A 6 -1.61 5.43 -39.63
C SER A 6 -1.21 4.66 -38.36
N VAL A 7 -2.13 4.49 -37.40
CA VAL A 7 -1.88 3.67 -36.19
C VAL A 7 -1.78 2.18 -36.56
N PHE A 8 -2.65 1.71 -37.44
CA PHE A 8 -2.59 0.35 -37.99
C PHE A 8 -1.29 0.11 -38.77
N ALA A 9 -0.83 1.07 -39.57
CA ALA A 9 0.42 0.98 -40.31
C ALA A 9 1.66 0.96 -39.40
N ILE A 10 1.67 1.73 -38.30
CA ILE A 10 2.78 1.73 -37.32
C ILE A 10 2.82 0.41 -36.54
N CYS A 11 1.65 -0.11 -36.13
CA CYS A 11 1.57 -1.44 -35.52
C CYS A 11 2.07 -2.52 -36.49
N PHE A 12 1.72 -2.43 -37.79
CA PHE A 12 2.18 -3.36 -38.82
C PHE A 12 3.69 -3.29 -39.06
N VAL A 13 4.31 -2.10 -38.97
CA VAL A 13 5.77 -1.92 -39.06
C VAL A 13 6.49 -2.48 -37.83
N LEU A 14 5.91 -2.37 -36.64
CA LEU A 14 6.42 -3.00 -35.41
C LEU A 14 6.29 -4.53 -35.44
N VAL A 15 5.15 -5.05 -35.92
CA VAL A 15 4.96 -6.49 -36.17
C VAL A 15 5.91 -6.99 -37.27
N ALA A 16 6.19 -6.18 -38.30
CA ALA A 16 7.19 -6.51 -39.31
C ALA A 16 8.63 -6.47 -38.76
N ALA A 17 8.97 -5.53 -37.89
CA ALA A 17 10.30 -5.47 -37.25
C ALA A 17 10.53 -6.64 -36.28
N VAL A 18 9.49 -7.09 -35.58
CA VAL A 18 9.53 -8.27 -34.70
C VAL A 18 9.47 -9.58 -35.53
N GLY A 19 8.73 -9.59 -36.64
CA GLY A 19 8.61 -10.73 -37.55
C GLY A 19 9.79 -10.92 -38.51
N LEU A 20 10.63 -9.90 -38.73
CA LEU A 20 11.84 -9.99 -39.58
C LEU A 20 13.03 -10.66 -38.86
N ALA A 21 12.96 -10.84 -37.54
CA ALA A 21 13.78 -11.84 -36.86
C ALA A 21 13.07 -13.20 -37.01
N GLY A 22 13.39 -13.95 -38.06
CA GLY A 22 12.80 -15.28 -38.37
C GLY A 22 13.08 -16.38 -37.35
N SER A 23 13.13 -16.04 -36.06
CA SER A 23 13.51 -16.86 -34.90
C SER A 23 12.56 -16.69 -33.70
N ALA A 24 11.45 -15.95 -33.82
CA ALA A 24 10.42 -15.89 -32.79
C ALA A 24 9.71 -17.25 -32.63
N GLN A 25 9.72 -17.79 -31.41
CA GLN A 25 9.11 -19.08 -31.06
C GLN A 25 7.61 -18.96 -30.77
N THR A 26 7.18 -17.80 -30.25
CA THR A 26 5.77 -17.48 -29.97
C THR A 26 5.51 -16.01 -30.27
N PHE A 27 4.32 -15.65 -30.75
CA PHE A 27 3.91 -14.27 -31.00
C PHE A 27 2.44 -14.09 -30.61
N ASN A 28 2.19 -13.24 -29.61
CA ASN A 28 0.85 -12.85 -29.17
C ASN A 28 0.69 -11.34 -29.38
N LEU A 29 -0.44 -10.93 -29.97
CA LEU A 29 -0.79 -9.54 -30.20
C LEU A 29 -2.21 -9.31 -29.69
N ASP A 30 -2.33 -8.50 -28.65
CA ASP A 30 -3.60 -8.07 -28.08
C ASP A 30 -3.82 -6.59 -28.38
N ILE A 31 -4.93 -6.27 -29.03
CA ILE A 31 -5.32 -4.89 -29.34
C ILE A 31 -6.64 -4.61 -28.64
N SER A 32 -6.64 -3.61 -27.77
CA SER A 32 -7.83 -3.12 -27.07
C SER A 32 -8.11 -1.67 -27.42
N ALA A 33 -9.37 -1.33 -27.63
CA ALA A 33 -9.82 0.05 -27.83
C ALA A 33 -10.89 0.38 -26.79
N SER A 34 -10.75 1.53 -26.13
CA SER A 34 -11.76 2.14 -25.28
C SER A 34 -12.28 3.39 -25.98
N LEU A 35 -13.57 3.41 -26.33
CA LEU A 35 -14.20 4.52 -27.02
C LEU A 35 -15.22 5.17 -26.09
N ALA A 36 -14.98 6.43 -25.74
CA ALA A 36 -15.83 7.17 -24.83
C ALA A 36 -16.87 8.00 -25.56
N PHE A 37 -18.08 8.04 -25.00
CA PHE A 37 -19.20 8.84 -25.48
C PHE A 37 -19.81 9.58 -24.29
N ASP A 38 -20.05 10.89 -24.45
CA ASP A 38 -20.73 11.73 -23.48
C ASP A 38 -21.97 12.40 -24.10
N SER A 39 -22.63 13.27 -23.35
CA SER A 39 -23.83 14.00 -23.82
C SER A 39 -23.57 14.93 -25.01
N SER A 40 -22.31 15.23 -25.33
CA SER A 40 -21.89 16.01 -26.50
C SER A 40 -21.48 15.13 -27.71
N GLY A 41 -21.40 13.81 -27.52
CA GLY A 41 -21.08 12.84 -28.56
C GLY A 41 -19.80 12.07 -28.27
N PHE A 42 -19.03 11.78 -29.31
CA PHE A 42 -17.77 11.04 -29.19
C PHE A 42 -16.71 11.89 -28.47
N SER A 43 -16.23 11.42 -27.30
CA SER A 43 -15.16 12.09 -26.56
C SER A 43 -13.80 11.63 -27.08
N THR A 44 -13.06 12.56 -27.68
CA THR A 44 -11.70 12.30 -28.11
C THR A 44 -10.68 12.32 -26.98
N ALA A 45 -11.00 12.98 -25.87
CA ALA A 45 -10.13 13.09 -24.71
C ALA A 45 -10.09 11.79 -23.90
N ASP A 46 -11.21 11.06 -23.86
CA ASP A 46 -11.37 9.87 -23.01
C ASP A 46 -11.27 8.55 -23.78
N SER A 47 -11.04 8.62 -25.10
CA SER A 47 -10.86 7.45 -25.95
C SER A 47 -9.38 7.07 -26.08
N SER A 48 -9.07 5.78 -25.93
CA SER A 48 -7.71 5.25 -25.96
C SER A 48 -7.62 3.94 -26.73
N PHE A 49 -6.42 3.65 -27.24
CA PHE A 49 -6.09 2.40 -27.90
C PHE A 49 -4.82 1.86 -27.27
N THR A 50 -4.78 0.55 -27.03
CA THR A 50 -3.60 -0.13 -26.51
C THR A 50 -3.32 -1.34 -27.37
N ALA A 51 -2.06 -1.52 -27.74
CA ALA A 51 -1.55 -2.73 -28.38
C ALA A 51 -0.47 -3.33 -27.50
N THR A 52 -0.65 -4.58 -27.09
CA THR A 52 0.34 -5.36 -26.36
C THR A 52 0.86 -6.46 -27.26
N ILE A 53 2.18 -6.55 -27.38
CA ILE A 53 2.88 -7.58 -28.14
C ILE A 53 3.73 -8.34 -27.14
N ASP A 54 3.55 -9.66 -27.07
CA ASP A 54 4.41 -10.55 -26.31
C ASP A 54 5.01 -11.59 -27.25
N THR A 55 6.32 -11.75 -27.21
CA THR A 55 7.05 -12.70 -28.06
C THR A 55 8.19 -13.33 -27.30
N LYS A 56 8.59 -14.52 -27.71
CA LYS A 56 9.75 -15.22 -27.15
C LYS A 56 10.73 -15.52 -28.28
N VAL A 57 11.98 -15.10 -28.11
CA VAL A 57 13.08 -15.38 -29.03
C VAL A 57 14.14 -16.14 -28.25
N GLU A 58 14.34 -17.41 -28.58
CA GLU A 58 15.20 -18.33 -27.82
C GLU A 58 14.83 -18.37 -26.32
N ASN A 59 15.70 -17.84 -25.44
CA ASN A 59 15.51 -17.77 -24.00
C ASN A 59 15.22 -16.34 -23.51
N VAL A 60 14.80 -15.46 -24.42
CA VAL A 60 14.46 -14.05 -24.12
C VAL A 60 12.97 -13.83 -24.35
N ASP A 61 12.27 -13.46 -23.29
CA ASP A 61 10.89 -12.98 -23.36
C ASP A 61 10.91 -11.48 -23.65
N LEU A 62 10.16 -11.05 -24.65
CA LEU A 62 10.04 -9.65 -25.06
C LEU A 62 8.57 -9.26 -24.99
N SER A 63 8.31 -8.08 -24.41
CA SER A 63 6.97 -7.51 -24.31
C SER A 63 7.00 -6.05 -24.73
N ALA A 64 5.98 -5.60 -25.44
CA ALA A 64 5.82 -4.21 -25.83
C ALA A 64 4.37 -3.80 -25.64
N THR A 65 4.12 -2.82 -24.80
CA THR A 65 2.80 -2.18 -24.67
C THR A 65 2.87 -0.79 -25.28
N LEU A 66 1.99 -0.51 -26.23
CA LEU A 66 1.88 0.76 -26.94
C LEU A 66 0.52 1.36 -26.63
N ALA A 67 0.48 2.58 -26.10
CA ALA A 67 -0.74 3.31 -25.87
C ALA A 67 -0.85 4.50 -26.84
N PHE A 68 -2.04 4.69 -27.37
CA PHE A 68 -2.41 5.78 -28.26
C PHE A 68 -3.68 6.44 -27.74
N THR A 69 -3.77 7.75 -27.92
CA THR A 69 -5.02 8.50 -27.86
C THR A 69 -5.45 8.84 -29.27
N ILE A 70 -6.59 9.53 -29.41
CA ILE A 70 -7.01 10.06 -30.72
C ILE A 70 -6.02 11.10 -31.25
N ALA A 71 -5.32 11.81 -30.36
CA ALA A 71 -4.29 12.78 -30.73
C ALA A 71 -3.02 12.11 -31.28
N GLY A 72 -2.83 10.81 -31.06
CA GLY A 72 -1.71 10.04 -31.58
C GLY A 72 -1.06 9.17 -30.51
N PHE A 73 0.23 8.90 -30.69
CA PHE A 73 1.03 8.12 -29.74
C PHE A 73 1.07 8.81 -28.37
N ALA A 74 0.76 8.05 -27.33
CA ALA A 74 0.72 8.53 -25.95
C ALA A 74 1.94 8.05 -25.17
N ASN A 75 2.19 6.75 -25.15
CA ASN A 75 3.36 6.16 -24.51
C ASN A 75 3.64 4.74 -25.00
N ALA A 76 4.83 4.24 -24.73
CA ALA A 76 5.19 2.84 -24.90
C ALA A 76 6.03 2.34 -23.73
N VAL A 77 5.87 1.07 -23.40
CA VAL A 77 6.74 0.35 -22.47
C VAL A 77 7.26 -0.90 -23.19
N LEU A 78 8.58 -1.01 -23.31
CA LEU A 78 9.26 -2.16 -23.88
C LEU A 78 9.97 -2.93 -22.77
N LYS A 79 9.71 -4.22 -22.65
CA LYS A 79 10.34 -5.11 -21.66
C LYS A 79 11.07 -6.25 -22.36
N ALA A 80 12.19 -6.64 -21.78
CA ALA A 80 12.91 -7.84 -22.17
C ALA A 80 13.34 -8.58 -20.91
N SER A 81 13.24 -9.90 -20.86
CA SER A 81 13.74 -10.70 -19.75
C SER A 81 14.37 -12.00 -20.20
N THR A 82 15.43 -12.40 -19.52
CA THR A 82 16.11 -13.68 -19.75
C THR A 82 16.77 -14.16 -18.47
N THR A 83 17.14 -15.44 -18.44
CA THR A 83 17.94 -16.02 -17.36
C THR A 83 19.28 -16.45 -17.90
N MET A 84 20.37 -15.91 -17.35
CA MET A 84 21.74 -16.24 -17.70
C MET A 84 22.48 -16.71 -16.46
N GLN A 85 22.96 -17.96 -16.43
CA GLN A 85 23.73 -18.51 -15.31
C GLN A 85 23.05 -18.28 -13.94
N ASP A 86 21.76 -18.61 -13.85
CA ASP A 86 20.89 -18.41 -12.67
C ASP A 86 20.64 -16.95 -12.27
N VAL A 87 21.04 -15.98 -13.11
CA VAL A 87 20.72 -14.56 -12.95
C VAL A 87 19.59 -14.20 -13.89
N ASN A 88 18.46 -13.78 -13.31
CA ASN A 88 17.36 -13.18 -14.04
C ASN A 88 17.73 -11.74 -14.38
N VAL A 89 17.80 -11.44 -15.66
CA VAL A 89 18.04 -10.10 -16.19
C VAL A 89 16.76 -9.63 -16.84
N SER A 90 16.23 -8.49 -16.41
CA SER A 90 15.08 -7.86 -17.06
C SER A 90 15.37 -6.39 -17.35
N MET A 91 15.04 -5.94 -18.54
CA MET A 91 15.08 -4.56 -18.97
C MET A 91 13.66 -4.03 -19.15
N GLU A 92 13.45 -2.77 -18.83
CA GLU A 92 12.22 -2.03 -19.12
C GLU A 92 12.61 -0.65 -19.66
N ASN A 93 12.03 -0.22 -20.78
CA ASN A 93 12.18 1.12 -21.33
C ASN A 93 10.82 1.77 -21.47
N SER A 94 10.71 3.02 -21.05
CA SER A 94 9.51 3.84 -21.20
C SER A 94 9.74 4.95 -22.21
N PHE A 95 8.75 5.16 -23.06
CA PHE A 95 8.74 6.20 -24.09
C PHE A 95 7.46 7.00 -23.95
N GLY A 96 7.56 8.32 -24.10
CA GLY A 96 6.43 9.23 -24.21
C GLY A 96 6.35 9.86 -25.59
N PRO A 97 5.48 10.85 -25.80
CA PRO A 97 5.23 11.43 -27.12
C PRO A 97 6.47 12.04 -27.77
N GLN A 98 7.47 12.43 -26.98
CA GLN A 98 8.72 13.05 -27.44
C GLN A 98 9.88 12.05 -27.59
N GLY A 99 9.64 10.75 -27.38
CA GLY A 99 10.65 9.70 -27.51
C GLY A 99 10.96 9.01 -26.18
N TRP A 100 12.20 8.52 -26.04
CA TRP A 100 12.62 7.76 -24.86
C TRP A 100 12.68 8.65 -23.62
N GLU A 101 12.10 8.18 -22.51
CA GLU A 101 12.04 8.92 -21.25
C GLU A 101 12.90 8.28 -20.16
N SER A 102 12.87 6.95 -20.05
CA SER A 102 13.63 6.23 -19.03
C SER A 102 13.86 4.77 -19.37
N GLY A 103 14.86 4.19 -18.70
CA GLY A 103 15.20 2.78 -18.79
C GLY A 103 15.54 2.21 -17.43
N LYS A 104 15.23 0.94 -17.21
CA LYS A 104 15.59 0.18 -16.02
C LYS A 104 16.18 -1.15 -16.43
N VAL A 105 17.24 -1.56 -15.77
CA VAL A 105 17.81 -2.91 -15.85
C VAL A 105 17.79 -3.49 -14.46
N LYS A 106 17.11 -4.61 -14.28
CA LYS A 106 17.06 -5.38 -13.04
C LYS A 106 17.82 -6.67 -13.23
N LEU A 107 18.70 -6.96 -12.27
CA LEU A 107 19.40 -8.22 -12.10
C LEU A 107 18.85 -8.84 -10.82
N ALA A 108 18.51 -10.12 -10.84
CA ALA A 108 18.08 -10.85 -9.65
C ALA A 108 18.68 -12.25 -9.66
N ARG A 109 19.23 -12.67 -8.53
CA ARG A 109 19.82 -14.00 -8.34
C ARG A 109 19.41 -14.54 -6.98
N LYS A 110 18.92 -15.77 -6.97
CA LYS A 110 18.68 -16.52 -5.74
C LYS A 110 19.90 -17.40 -5.46
N LEU A 111 20.52 -17.20 -4.30
CA LEU A 111 21.65 -17.96 -3.76
C LEU A 111 21.27 -18.45 -2.38
N ASP A 112 20.57 -19.59 -2.29
CA ASP A 112 20.01 -20.09 -1.03
C ASP A 112 20.99 -19.95 0.15
N PRO A 113 20.62 -19.25 1.26
CA PRO A 113 19.30 -18.68 1.58
C PRO A 113 19.08 -17.21 1.19
N PHE A 114 19.98 -16.63 0.40
CA PHE A 114 19.99 -15.22 0.00
C PHE A 114 19.25 -14.96 -1.30
N ASP A 115 18.45 -13.89 -1.33
CA ASP A 115 17.92 -13.27 -2.53
C ASP A 115 18.69 -11.97 -2.78
N LEU A 116 19.38 -11.89 -3.91
CA LEU A 116 20.16 -10.73 -4.32
C LEU A 116 19.48 -10.07 -5.52
N SER A 117 19.40 -8.74 -5.53
CA SER A 117 18.99 -8.01 -6.73
C SER A 117 19.70 -6.67 -6.86
N ALA A 118 19.79 -6.20 -8.10
CA ALA A 118 20.26 -4.87 -8.44
C ALA A 118 19.29 -4.26 -9.43
N VAL A 119 18.95 -2.99 -9.27
CA VAL A 119 18.15 -2.21 -10.23
C VAL A 119 18.94 -0.98 -10.62
N LEU A 120 19.29 -0.88 -11.89
CA LEU A 120 19.92 0.28 -12.50
C LEU A 120 18.84 1.06 -13.24
N ALA A 121 18.74 2.36 -12.99
CA ALA A 121 17.78 3.26 -13.61
C ALA A 121 18.50 4.35 -14.40
N PHE A 122 17.94 4.69 -15.55
CA PHE A 122 18.48 5.65 -16.52
C PHE A 122 17.37 6.61 -16.95
N LYS A 123 17.77 7.84 -17.25
CA LYS A 123 16.96 8.91 -17.84
C LYS A 123 17.69 9.49 -19.05
N LEU A 124 17.07 10.46 -19.73
CA LEU A 124 17.64 11.13 -20.90
C LEU A 124 19.07 11.65 -20.66
N GLU A 125 19.35 12.13 -19.45
CA GLU A 125 20.65 12.65 -19.03
C GLU A 125 21.70 11.56 -18.73
N GLY A 126 21.30 10.28 -18.78
CA GLY A 126 22.15 9.12 -18.53
C GLY A 126 21.77 8.36 -17.26
N PHE A 127 22.79 7.91 -16.51
CA PHE A 127 22.58 7.17 -15.27
C PHE A 127 21.84 8.02 -14.24
N SER A 128 20.75 7.48 -13.68
CA SER A 128 19.96 8.14 -12.65
C SER A 128 20.21 7.55 -11.27
N SER A 129 20.10 6.23 -11.13
CA SER A 129 20.35 5.56 -9.85
C SER A 129 20.64 4.07 -9.99
N ALA A 130 21.24 3.50 -8.94
CA ALA A 130 21.44 2.07 -8.76
C ALA A 130 20.96 1.68 -7.37
N THR A 131 20.07 0.69 -7.25
CA THR A 131 19.65 0.13 -5.97
C THR A 131 20.09 -1.32 -5.88
N LEU A 132 20.88 -1.64 -4.87
CA LEU A 132 21.37 -2.98 -4.56
C LEU A 132 20.59 -3.52 -3.36
N ASN A 133 19.95 -4.67 -3.52
CA ASN A 133 19.22 -5.35 -2.46
C ASN A 133 19.83 -6.72 -2.19
N ALA A 134 19.88 -7.07 -0.92
CA ALA A 134 20.16 -8.42 -0.45
C ALA A 134 19.17 -8.74 0.68
N SER A 135 18.57 -9.91 0.65
CA SER A 135 17.73 -10.40 1.73
C SER A 135 17.97 -11.86 2.01
N VAL A 136 17.76 -12.28 3.24
CA VAL A 136 17.73 -13.67 3.67
C VAL A 136 16.61 -13.83 4.67
N GLN A 137 15.88 -14.93 4.57
CA GLN A 137 14.91 -15.34 5.56
C GLN A 137 15.13 -16.83 5.83
N THR A 138 15.39 -17.16 7.09
CA THR A 138 15.61 -18.54 7.51
C THR A 138 14.29 -19.18 7.96
N ALA A 139 14.24 -20.52 7.94
CA ALA A 139 13.06 -21.25 8.40
C ALA A 139 12.81 -21.06 9.91
N GLU A 140 13.85 -20.73 10.66
CA GLU A 140 13.81 -20.42 12.10
C GLU A 140 13.30 -19.00 12.39
N GLY A 141 12.86 -18.26 11.36
CA GLY A 141 12.23 -16.95 11.50
C GLY A 141 13.21 -15.78 11.63
N VAL A 142 14.50 -15.98 11.34
CA VAL A 142 15.46 -14.88 11.23
C VAL A 142 15.34 -14.24 9.86
N SER A 143 15.22 -12.92 9.79
CA SER A 143 15.24 -12.16 8.54
C SER A 143 16.30 -11.07 8.59
N LEU A 144 17.08 -10.93 7.51
CA LEU A 144 17.98 -9.81 7.31
C LEU A 144 17.76 -9.28 5.91
N SER A 145 17.62 -7.97 5.75
CA SER A 145 17.58 -7.34 4.44
C SER A 145 18.34 -6.03 4.43
N SER A 146 19.00 -5.74 3.31
CA SER A 146 19.72 -4.50 3.08
C SER A 146 19.38 -4.00 1.69
N SER A 147 19.02 -2.73 1.60
CA SER A 147 18.82 -1.99 0.35
C SER A 147 19.73 -0.77 0.35
N THR A 148 20.53 -0.58 -0.69
CA THR A 148 21.45 0.56 -0.82
C THR A 148 21.24 1.21 -2.18
N THR A 149 20.92 2.50 -2.17
CA THR A 149 20.70 3.31 -3.36
C THR A 149 21.84 4.31 -3.55
N LEU A 150 22.37 4.32 -4.76
CA LEU A 150 23.37 5.26 -5.28
C LEU A 150 22.71 6.10 -6.38
N THR A 151 23.04 7.38 -6.45
CA THR A 151 22.69 8.28 -7.57
C THR A 151 23.98 8.73 -8.27
N ALA A 152 23.85 9.54 -9.31
CA ALA A 152 25.01 10.16 -9.95
C ALA A 152 25.86 11.01 -8.98
N GLU A 153 25.25 11.52 -7.90
CA GLU A 153 25.91 12.32 -6.86
C GLU A 153 26.59 11.46 -5.78
N GLY A 154 26.41 10.13 -5.82
CA GLY A 154 27.00 9.18 -4.88
C GLY A 154 25.97 8.49 -4.00
N PHE A 155 26.33 8.26 -2.73
CA PHE A 155 25.45 7.59 -1.78
C PHE A 155 24.18 8.42 -1.51
N SER A 156 23.01 7.82 -1.71
CA SER A 156 21.73 8.48 -1.50
C SER A 156 21.00 7.95 -0.27
N LYS A 157 20.79 6.63 -0.20
CA LYS A 157 20.00 6.00 0.87
C LYS A 157 20.47 4.58 1.15
N LYS A 158 20.43 4.15 2.41
CA LYS A 158 20.57 2.75 2.82
C LYS A 158 19.50 2.40 3.83
N VAL A 159 18.82 1.29 3.62
CA VAL A 159 17.87 0.70 4.56
C VAL A 159 18.42 -0.67 4.97
N LEU A 160 18.62 -0.88 6.26
CA LEU A 160 18.96 -2.17 6.85
C LEU A 160 17.81 -2.60 7.74
N SER A 161 17.27 -3.78 7.50
CA SER A 161 16.26 -4.39 8.36
C SER A 161 16.75 -5.73 8.89
N MET A 162 16.48 -5.97 10.16
CA MET A 162 16.76 -7.20 10.88
C MET A 162 15.48 -7.63 11.57
N GLY A 163 15.22 -8.92 11.61
CA GLY A 163 14.04 -9.47 12.25
C GLY A 163 14.30 -10.86 12.81
N LEU A 164 13.54 -11.17 13.85
CA LEU A 164 13.47 -12.47 14.48
C LEU A 164 12.01 -12.72 14.80
N THR A 165 11.45 -13.80 14.28
CA THR A 165 10.14 -14.30 14.65
C THR A 165 10.28 -15.69 15.22
N VAL A 166 9.93 -15.86 16.50
CA VAL A 166 9.96 -17.16 17.18
C VAL A 166 8.62 -17.34 17.87
N SER A 167 7.84 -18.31 17.39
CA SER A 167 6.49 -18.59 17.89
C SER A 167 5.63 -17.31 17.88
N ASP A 168 5.21 -16.87 19.07
CA ASP A 168 4.34 -15.72 19.31
C ASP A 168 5.11 -14.40 19.54
N LEU A 169 6.44 -14.41 19.38
CA LEU A 169 7.30 -13.24 19.52
C LEU A 169 7.86 -12.83 18.16
N SER A 170 7.66 -11.57 17.79
CA SER A 170 8.31 -10.90 16.67
C SER A 170 9.12 -9.72 17.18
N LEU A 171 10.36 -9.63 16.74
CA LEU A 171 11.27 -8.52 16.97
C LEU A 171 11.80 -8.07 15.63
N SER A 172 11.78 -6.77 15.37
CA SER A 172 12.37 -6.20 14.18
C SER A 172 13.06 -4.87 14.48
N ARG A 173 14.06 -4.57 13.67
CA ARG A 173 14.80 -3.33 13.67
C ARG A 173 14.96 -2.89 12.23
N THR A 174 14.62 -1.65 11.91
CA THR A 174 14.90 -1.03 10.61
C THR A 174 15.68 0.26 10.81
N THR A 175 16.85 0.35 10.20
CA THR A 175 17.69 1.55 10.21
C THR A 175 17.75 2.13 8.80
N THR A 176 17.41 3.41 8.67
CA THR A 176 17.47 4.18 7.44
C THR A 176 18.53 5.26 7.54
N LEU A 177 19.49 5.23 6.61
CA LEU A 177 20.58 6.18 6.49
C LEU A 177 20.45 6.96 5.18
N THR A 178 20.78 8.24 5.21
CA THR A 178 20.94 9.10 4.04
C THR A 178 22.36 9.64 3.98
N ALA A 179 22.70 10.39 2.92
CA ALA A 179 23.98 11.09 2.83
C ALA A 179 24.31 11.98 4.04
N LYS A 180 23.30 12.42 4.81
CA LYS A 180 23.46 13.27 5.99
C LYS A 180 23.63 12.50 7.30
N GLY A 181 23.53 11.17 7.29
CA GLY A 181 23.60 10.31 8.48
C GLY A 181 22.31 9.53 8.73
N LEU A 182 21.98 9.32 10.01
CA LEU A 182 20.76 8.63 10.42
C LEU A 182 19.53 9.46 10.06
N GLU A 183 18.66 8.92 9.20
CA GLU A 183 17.33 9.49 8.95
C GLU A 183 16.35 8.99 10.02
N GLN A 184 16.33 7.68 10.23
CA GLN A 184 15.44 7.04 11.21
C GLN A 184 15.97 5.66 11.61
N GLU A 185 15.76 5.26 12.85
CA GLU A 185 15.86 3.87 13.30
C GLU A 185 14.60 3.49 14.08
N GLN A 186 13.96 2.40 13.68
CA GLN A 186 12.74 1.90 14.32
C GLN A 186 12.99 0.50 14.86
N TRP A 187 12.62 0.28 16.11
CA TRP A 187 12.55 -1.02 16.75
C TRP A 187 11.09 -1.37 16.97
N SER A 188 10.68 -2.57 16.59
CA SER A 188 9.32 -3.05 16.83
C SER A 188 9.37 -4.43 17.49
N MET A 189 8.55 -4.62 18.50
CA MET A 189 8.35 -5.88 19.21
C MET A 189 6.85 -6.17 19.23
N THR A 190 6.45 -7.39 18.89
CA THR A 190 5.10 -7.89 19.11
C THR A 190 5.21 -9.22 19.83
N ALA A 191 4.45 -9.39 20.90
CA ALA A 191 4.43 -10.63 21.66
C ALA A 191 2.98 -11.01 21.98
N LYS A 192 2.61 -12.25 21.72
CA LYS A 192 1.35 -12.81 22.17
C LYS A 192 1.57 -13.70 23.40
N VAL A 193 0.81 -13.44 24.46
CA VAL A 193 0.84 -14.18 25.73
C VAL A 193 -0.59 -14.54 26.10
N GLY A 194 -1.02 -15.75 25.73
CA GLY A 194 -2.41 -16.17 25.87
C GLY A 194 -3.34 -15.34 24.99
N GLU A 195 -4.35 -14.73 25.60
CA GLU A 195 -5.32 -13.85 24.93
C GLU A 195 -4.83 -12.39 24.81
N TYR A 196 -3.60 -12.09 25.24
CA TYR A 196 -3.03 -10.74 25.16
C TYR A 196 -2.04 -10.65 24.01
N GLU A 197 -2.17 -9.62 23.20
CA GLU A 197 -1.17 -9.19 22.23
C GLU A 197 -0.58 -7.86 22.68
N ILE A 198 0.72 -7.82 22.88
CA ILE A 198 1.46 -6.62 23.27
C ILE A 198 2.31 -6.22 22.08
N SER A 199 2.23 -4.97 21.65
CA SER A 199 3.15 -4.41 20.70
C SER A 199 3.87 -3.20 21.27
N ARG A 200 5.11 -3.00 20.85
CA ARG A 200 5.91 -1.83 21.18
C ARG A 200 6.69 -1.42 19.94
N THR A 201 6.64 -0.14 19.60
CA THR A 201 7.47 0.46 18.56
C THR A 201 8.22 1.65 19.13
N THR A 202 9.53 1.69 18.95
CA THR A 202 10.39 2.78 19.39
C THR A 202 11.10 3.37 18.18
N THR A 203 11.02 4.68 18.00
CA THR A 203 11.59 5.42 16.88
C THR A 203 12.69 6.38 17.36
N PHE A 204 13.83 6.32 16.69
CA PHE A 204 14.96 7.23 16.85
C PHE A 204 15.21 8.00 15.55
N THR A 205 15.64 9.24 15.67
CA THR A 205 16.10 10.09 14.56
C THR A 205 17.54 10.51 14.81
N ALA A 206 18.08 11.38 13.95
CA ALA A 206 19.39 11.99 14.18
C ALA A 206 19.53 12.69 15.54
N GLU A 207 18.42 13.17 16.13
CA GLU A 207 18.40 13.90 17.40
C GLU A 207 18.32 12.99 18.63
N GLY A 208 18.13 11.67 18.42
CA GLY A 208 17.99 10.69 19.49
C GLY A 208 16.60 10.06 19.50
N PHE A 209 16.09 9.77 20.70
CA PHE A 209 14.73 9.25 20.87
C PHE A 209 13.71 10.26 20.31
N SER A 210 12.75 9.77 19.53
CA SER A 210 11.71 10.60 18.91
C SER A 210 10.33 10.24 19.46
N GLU A 211 9.99 8.95 19.43
CA GLU A 211 8.66 8.47 19.77
C GLU A 211 8.71 7.02 20.26
N GLU A 212 7.81 6.67 21.18
CA GLU A 212 7.50 5.30 21.57
C GLU A 212 6.00 5.08 21.56
N MET A 213 5.55 4.00 20.94
CA MET A 213 4.17 3.53 20.98
C MET A 213 4.15 2.16 21.65
N ILE A 214 3.25 1.98 22.61
CA ILE A 214 2.97 0.69 23.25
C ILE A 214 1.50 0.40 23.04
N SER A 215 1.15 -0.78 22.55
CA SER A 215 -0.24 -1.22 22.48
C SER A 215 -0.45 -2.57 23.15
N LEU A 216 -1.67 -2.76 23.63
CA LEU A 216 -2.18 -3.98 24.23
C LEU A 216 -3.53 -4.27 23.60
N ALA A 217 -3.72 -5.47 23.08
CA ALA A 217 -5.01 -5.96 22.61
C ALA A 217 -5.36 -7.27 23.32
N THR A 218 -6.64 -7.47 23.66
CA THR A 218 -7.13 -8.69 24.29
C THR A 218 -8.62 -8.87 24.12
N THR A 219 -9.11 -10.09 24.33
CA THR A 219 -10.54 -10.38 24.41
C THR A 219 -10.89 -10.89 25.81
N VAL A 220 -11.79 -10.20 26.50
CA VAL A 220 -12.27 -10.58 27.85
C VAL A 220 -13.77 -10.74 27.82
N GLN A 221 -14.28 -11.95 28.07
CA GLN A 221 -15.73 -12.23 28.12
C GLN A 221 -16.50 -11.71 26.90
N GLU A 222 -16.00 -12.01 25.69
CA GLU A 222 -16.56 -11.58 24.40
C GLU A 222 -16.47 -10.06 24.11
N VAL A 223 -15.70 -9.32 24.93
CA VAL A 223 -15.37 -7.93 24.67
C VAL A 223 -13.95 -7.87 24.12
N ASP A 224 -13.81 -7.37 22.90
CA ASP A 224 -12.50 -7.03 22.36
C ASP A 224 -12.09 -5.68 22.96
N ILE A 225 -10.87 -5.61 23.49
CA ILE A 225 -10.30 -4.43 24.14
C ILE A 225 -8.95 -4.16 23.50
N SER A 226 -8.71 -2.93 23.08
CA SER A 226 -7.39 -2.46 22.69
C SER A 226 -7.03 -1.17 23.40
N SER A 227 -5.77 -1.03 23.76
CA SER A 227 -5.23 0.22 24.29
C SER A 227 -3.91 0.52 23.61
N SER A 228 -3.63 1.80 23.38
CA SER A 228 -2.35 2.28 22.89
C SER A 228 -1.93 3.53 23.62
N ALA A 229 -0.65 3.62 23.96
CA ALA A 229 -0.04 4.80 24.54
C ALA A 229 1.11 5.26 23.63
N THR A 230 1.13 6.54 23.28
CA THR A 230 2.19 7.17 22.49
C THR A 230 2.92 8.20 23.33
N PHE A 231 4.25 8.15 23.32
CA PHE A 231 5.14 9.01 24.09
C PHE A 231 6.10 9.72 23.15
N GLY A 232 6.12 11.05 23.21
CA GLY A 232 7.13 11.87 22.53
C GLY A 232 8.39 12.06 23.36
N THR A 233 9.27 12.95 22.92
CA THR A 233 10.57 13.26 23.57
C THR A 233 10.46 13.75 25.02
N SER A 234 9.31 14.30 25.40
CA SER A 234 8.97 14.73 26.76
C SER A 234 8.46 13.60 27.67
N GLY A 235 8.41 12.36 27.18
CA GLY A 235 7.96 11.19 27.92
C GLY A 235 6.45 11.20 28.14
N PHE A 236 6.00 11.07 29.40
CA PHE A 236 4.58 11.15 29.76
C PHE A 236 3.98 12.54 29.55
N ALA A 237 4.78 13.59 29.62
CA ALA A 237 4.34 14.93 29.31
C ALA A 237 4.07 15.01 27.80
N GLY A 238 2.83 15.21 27.38
CA GLY A 238 2.40 15.14 25.99
C GLY A 238 2.11 13.72 25.48
N ALA A 239 1.92 12.75 26.38
CA ALA A 239 1.54 11.40 26.00
C ALA A 239 0.04 11.33 25.70
N ASP A 240 -0.31 10.50 24.73
CA ASP A 240 -1.69 10.18 24.36
C ASP A 240 -1.96 8.71 24.72
N LEU A 241 -3.03 8.46 25.46
CA LEU A 241 -3.52 7.13 25.78
C LEU A 241 -4.89 6.95 25.13
N GLU A 242 -5.01 5.95 24.28
CA GLU A 242 -6.28 5.50 23.73
C GLU A 242 -6.65 4.14 24.33
N LEU A 243 -7.95 3.97 24.59
CA LEU A 243 -8.56 2.72 25.03
C LEU A 243 -9.85 2.56 24.25
N SER A 244 -10.01 1.46 23.55
CA SER A 244 -11.24 1.13 22.84
C SER A 244 -11.68 -0.28 23.17
N GLY A 245 -12.96 -0.54 22.94
CA GLY A 245 -13.45 -1.91 22.95
C GLY A 245 -14.79 -2.05 22.27
N SER A 246 -15.13 -3.29 21.95
CA SER A 246 -16.32 -3.64 21.19
C SER A 246 -16.96 -4.89 21.75
N ARG A 247 -18.29 -4.91 21.80
CA ARG A 247 -19.10 -6.11 22.02
C ARG A 247 -20.44 -5.99 21.30
N GLU A 248 -20.82 -7.02 20.55
CA GLU A 248 -22.16 -7.15 19.95
C GLU A 248 -22.60 -5.90 19.15
N GLY A 249 -21.67 -5.20 18.49
CA GLY A 249 -21.98 -4.00 17.70
C GLY A 249 -22.13 -2.71 18.52
N VAL A 250 -21.68 -2.72 19.78
CA VAL A 250 -21.49 -1.54 20.62
C VAL A 250 -20.00 -1.33 20.86
N ASP A 251 -19.51 -0.17 20.44
CA ASP A 251 -18.12 0.26 20.52
C ASP A 251 -17.97 1.41 21.52
N PHE A 252 -16.85 1.45 22.22
CA PHE A 252 -16.44 2.62 22.99
C PHE A 252 -15.00 3.00 22.65
N THR A 253 -14.67 4.28 22.84
CA THR A 253 -13.30 4.79 22.73
C THR A 253 -13.09 5.88 23.77
N SER A 254 -12.05 5.75 24.58
CA SER A 254 -11.51 6.79 25.46
C SER A 254 -10.16 7.24 24.91
N SER A 255 -9.96 8.54 24.85
CA SER A 255 -8.69 9.20 24.50
C SER A 255 -8.33 10.12 25.66
N THR A 256 -7.14 9.95 26.22
CA THR A 256 -6.60 10.77 27.30
C THR A 256 -5.31 11.43 26.86
N HIS A 257 -5.25 12.76 26.94
CA HIS A 257 -4.04 13.54 26.70
C HIS A 257 -3.42 13.98 28.02
N PHE A 258 -2.11 13.76 28.17
CA PHE A 258 -1.35 14.22 29.32
C PHE A 258 -0.58 15.49 28.99
N GLU A 259 -0.71 16.51 29.83
CA GLU A 259 0.11 17.71 29.77
C GLU A 259 1.38 17.57 30.64
N PRO A 260 2.39 18.43 30.48
CA PRO A 260 3.56 18.42 31.37
C PRO A 260 3.25 18.54 32.87
N THR A 261 2.10 19.13 33.21
CA THR A 261 1.60 19.33 34.57
C THR A 261 0.75 18.16 35.08
N GLY A 262 0.40 17.18 34.25
CA GLY A 262 -0.38 16.00 34.62
C GLY A 262 -1.50 15.68 33.64
N PHE A 263 -2.66 15.28 34.16
CA PHE A 263 -3.84 14.99 33.35
C PHE A 263 -4.33 16.26 32.63
N GLY A 264 -4.38 16.22 31.30
CA GLY A 264 -4.89 17.31 30.47
C GLY A 264 -6.39 17.16 30.27
N GLU A 265 -6.78 16.29 29.33
CA GLU A 265 -8.17 16.07 28.91
C GLU A 265 -8.41 14.58 28.64
N GLU A 266 -9.61 14.10 28.94
CA GLU A 266 -10.11 12.81 28.48
C GLU A 266 -11.42 13.00 27.71
N ALA A 267 -11.52 12.35 26.56
CA ALA A 267 -12.72 12.24 25.74
C ALA A 267 -13.16 10.78 25.64
N LEU A 268 -14.41 10.49 26.02
CA LEU A 268 -15.02 9.17 25.89
C LEU A 268 -16.15 9.24 24.87
N THR A 269 -16.18 8.30 23.93
CA THR A 269 -17.28 8.07 22.99
C THR A 269 -17.83 6.66 23.15
N LEU A 270 -19.13 6.52 22.91
CA LEU A 270 -19.85 5.26 22.86
C LEU A 270 -20.72 5.29 21.61
N SER A 271 -20.69 4.26 20.78
CA SER A 271 -21.56 4.18 19.62
C SER A 271 -21.92 2.75 19.29
N GLY A 272 -23.15 2.49 18.88
CA GLY A 272 -23.52 1.19 18.34
C GLY A 272 -25.00 0.88 18.45
N THR A 273 -25.36 -0.33 18.08
CA THR A 273 -26.75 -0.80 18.12
C THR A 273 -26.88 -1.89 19.17
N LEU A 274 -27.75 -1.67 20.15
CA LEU A 274 -28.15 -2.68 21.12
C LEU A 274 -29.61 -3.07 20.83
N ASP A 275 -29.81 -4.29 20.31
CA ASP A 275 -31.11 -4.79 19.83
C ASP A 275 -31.70 -3.88 18.73
N ARG A 276 -32.64 -3.00 19.09
CA ARG A 276 -33.32 -2.05 18.18
C ARG A 276 -33.00 -0.59 18.48
N PHE A 277 -32.05 -0.35 19.38
CA PHE A 277 -31.68 0.98 19.82
C PHE A 277 -30.30 1.33 19.32
N ASP A 278 -30.19 2.43 18.60
CA ASP A 278 -28.93 3.04 18.25
C ASP A 278 -28.53 4.00 19.37
N LEU A 279 -27.32 3.81 19.89
CA LEU A 279 -26.71 4.56 20.98
C LEU A 279 -25.58 5.41 20.41
N VAL A 280 -25.54 6.69 20.76
CA VAL A 280 -24.39 7.57 20.51
C VAL A 280 -24.18 8.43 21.76
N GLY A 281 -23.06 8.25 22.43
CA GLY A 281 -22.66 9.02 23.60
C GLY A 281 -21.31 9.67 23.41
N SER A 282 -21.14 10.85 24.01
CA SER A 282 -19.83 11.51 24.11
C SER A 282 -19.71 12.23 25.45
N TRP A 283 -18.55 12.16 26.08
CA TRP A 283 -18.23 12.84 27.34
C TRP A 283 -16.81 13.39 27.28
N THR A 284 -16.59 14.51 27.96
CA THR A 284 -15.29 15.16 28.06
C THR A 284 -15.03 15.60 29.50
N MET A 285 -13.83 15.36 30.01
CA MET A 285 -13.37 15.77 31.33
C MET A 285 -11.93 16.28 31.27
N ASP A 286 -11.55 17.14 32.21
CA ASP A 286 -10.18 17.64 32.37
C ASP A 286 -9.76 17.59 33.86
N ALA A 287 -8.62 18.19 34.21
CA ALA A 287 -8.12 18.25 35.58
C ALA A 287 -9.10 18.87 36.61
N GLU A 288 -10.04 19.71 36.18
CA GLU A 288 -11.08 20.30 37.03
C GLU A 288 -12.34 19.43 37.14
N GLY A 289 -12.40 18.34 36.37
CA GLY A 289 -13.48 17.34 36.37
C GLY A 289 -14.31 17.33 35.09
N PHE A 290 -15.56 16.91 35.21
CA PHE A 290 -16.48 16.77 34.07
C PHE A 290 -16.81 18.10 33.41
N LYS A 291 -16.66 18.19 32.09
CA LYS A 291 -16.96 19.40 31.31
C LYS A 291 -18.29 19.33 30.58
N LYS A 292 -18.49 18.29 29.78
CA LYS A 292 -19.69 18.14 28.94
C LYS A 292 -19.93 16.68 28.63
N GLY A 293 -21.18 16.37 28.30
CA GLY A 293 -21.55 15.08 27.76
C GLY A 293 -22.91 15.09 27.10
N SER A 294 -23.12 14.13 26.22
CA SER A 294 -24.38 13.89 25.50
C SER A 294 -24.61 12.39 25.36
N LEU A 295 -25.86 11.98 25.33
CA LEU A 295 -26.28 10.61 25.04
C LEU A 295 -27.56 10.67 24.21
N ASP A 296 -27.44 10.26 22.96
CA ASP A 296 -28.54 10.12 22.02
C ASP A 296 -28.91 8.63 21.93
N ILE A 297 -30.20 8.35 22.14
CA ILE A 297 -30.79 7.03 22.00
C ILE A 297 -31.89 7.14 20.96
N SER A 298 -31.78 6.40 19.87
CA SER A 298 -32.79 6.38 18.81
C SER A 298 -33.23 4.95 18.50
N THR A 299 -34.42 4.79 17.94
CA THR A 299 -34.94 3.48 17.52
C THR A 299 -35.76 3.66 16.24
N SER A 300 -35.70 2.68 15.35
CA SER A 300 -36.52 2.67 14.13
C SER A 300 -37.59 1.57 14.22
N LEU A 301 -38.86 1.98 14.21
CA LEU A 301 -39.99 1.06 14.13
C LEU A 301 -40.36 0.88 12.66
N LYS A 302 -40.13 -0.31 12.08
CA LYS A 302 -40.77 -0.69 10.81
C LYS A 302 -42.26 -0.82 11.07
N ALA A 303 -43.06 0.08 10.51
CA ALA A 303 -44.51 0.05 10.61
C ALA A 303 -45.04 -1.32 10.15
N LEU A 304 -45.85 -1.96 11.01
CA LEU A 304 -46.66 -3.11 10.63
C LEU A 304 -47.55 -2.70 9.45
N SER A 305 -47.39 -3.38 8.32
CA SER A 305 -48.40 -3.38 7.27
C SER A 305 -49.67 -3.97 7.90
N LEU A 306 -50.61 -3.11 8.30
CA LEU A 306 -51.96 -3.52 8.64
C LEU A 306 -52.58 -4.04 7.33
N GLY A 307 -52.61 -5.35 7.19
CA GLY A 307 -53.21 -6.04 6.06
C GLY A 307 -54.66 -5.60 5.87
N GLY A 308 -54.87 -4.72 4.89
CA GLY A 308 -56.20 -4.42 4.39
C GLY A 308 -56.66 -5.58 3.52
N ALA A 309 -57.41 -6.51 4.10
CA ALA A 309 -58.33 -7.34 3.34
C ALA A 309 -59.74 -6.76 3.53
N PRO A 310 -60.41 -6.28 2.48
CA PRO A 310 -61.86 -6.19 2.48
C PRO A 310 -62.40 -7.57 2.08
N GLN A 311 -62.97 -8.27 3.05
CA GLN A 311 -64.10 -9.16 2.81
C GLN A 311 -65.35 -8.31 2.57
N GLU A 312 -66.09 -8.60 1.50
CA GLU A 312 -67.55 -8.83 1.45
C GLU A 312 -67.96 -8.92 -0.04
N ARG A 313 -68.28 -10.12 -0.53
CA ARG A 313 -69.61 -10.78 -0.57
C ARG A 313 -70.45 -10.35 -1.80
N ASP A 314 -70.56 -11.28 -2.76
CA ASP A 314 -71.79 -11.88 -3.32
C ASP A 314 -73.07 -11.04 -3.22
N GLU A 315 -73.86 -10.75 -4.25
CA GLU A 315 -74.47 -11.55 -5.35
C GLU A 315 -75.36 -10.55 -6.18
N PRO A 316 -76.05 -10.91 -7.29
CA PRO A 316 -76.17 -12.19 -8.00
C PRO A 316 -75.61 -12.20 -9.44
#